data_AF-A0A7V9JGP2-F1
#
_entry.id   AF-A0A7V9JGP2-F1
#
_cell.length_a   1.000
_cell.length_b   1.000
_cell.length_c   1.000
_cell.angle_alpha   90.00
_cell.angle_beta   90.00
_cell.angle_gamma   90.00
#
_symmetry.space_group_name_H-M   'P 1'
#
loop_
_entity.id
_entity.type
_entity.pdbx_description
1 polymer ?
#
loop_
_entity_poly.entity_id
_entity_poly.type
_entity_poly.pdbx_seq_one_letter_code
_entity_poly.pdbx_strand_id
1 'polypeptide(L)'
;MKLPGGSFGRSVVMLASGSAMGQLLLALALPLLAHLYTPADYGTLAVYSALIAVLVVLASLRYEMAIPLPEDDTAAASLLVLTFGILAAMAALVSLLVWLLGDSFVAVVKVPTLRPYLWLIPLGLLGAGAYQALSYWAIRRRAFGHLARTRLGQGAGQVVTQVAAGIAGAGAPGLLIGDLVGRVAGAGGLALLAWRERPA
;
A
#
# COMPACT_ATOMS: atom_id res chain seq x y z
N MET A 1 20.00 -11.84 -29.46
CA MET A 1 19.64 -11.22 -28.17
C MET A 1 19.44 -12.33 -27.14
N LYS A 2 20.49 -12.72 -26.41
CA LYS A 2 20.45 -13.84 -25.44
C LYS A 2 20.05 -13.29 -24.07
N LEU A 3 18.83 -13.57 -23.65
CA LEU A 3 18.35 -13.29 -22.29
C LEU A 3 19.11 -14.19 -21.30
N PRO A 4 19.67 -13.66 -20.20
CA PRO A 4 20.15 -14.47 -19.08
C PRO A 4 18.93 -15.03 -18.32
N GLY A 5 18.28 -16.05 -18.89
CA GLY A 5 16.91 -16.49 -18.57
C GLY A 5 16.71 -17.29 -17.28
N GLY A 6 17.76 -17.62 -16.52
CA GLY A 6 17.63 -18.46 -15.33
C GLY A 6 17.23 -17.72 -14.04
N SER A 7 17.84 -16.57 -13.76
CA SER A 7 17.66 -15.85 -12.49
C SER A 7 16.57 -14.77 -12.55
N PHE A 8 16.52 -13.98 -13.63
CA PHE A 8 15.53 -12.90 -13.78
C PHE A 8 14.10 -13.44 -13.98
N GLY A 9 13.93 -14.43 -14.86
CA GLY A 9 12.64 -15.07 -15.08
C GLY A 9 12.08 -15.70 -13.80
N ARG A 10 12.94 -16.39 -13.04
CA ARG A 10 12.59 -16.94 -11.72
C ARG A 10 12.17 -15.87 -10.72
N SER A 11 12.86 -14.72 -10.69
CA SER A 11 12.49 -13.60 -9.83
C SER A 11 11.14 -12.96 -10.19
N VAL A 12 10.86 -12.80 -11.48
CA VAL A 12 9.56 -12.28 -11.96
C VAL A 12 8.44 -13.27 -11.63
N VAL A 13 8.64 -14.56 -11.88
CA VAL A 13 7.67 -15.61 -11.53
C VAL A 13 7.44 -15.66 -10.02
N MET A 14 8.48 -15.49 -9.20
CA MET A 14 8.35 -15.44 -7.74
C MET A 14 7.55 -14.22 -7.27
N LEU A 15 7.76 -13.04 -7.87
CA LEU A 15 6.99 -11.84 -7.56
C LEU A 15 5.52 -11.97 -8.01
N ALA A 16 5.30 -12.49 -9.22
CA ALA A 16 3.97 -12.70 -9.78
C ALA A 16 3.19 -13.73 -8.99
N SER A 17 3.81 -14.87 -8.63
CA SER A 17 3.17 -15.91 -7.80
C SER A 17 2.87 -15.42 -6.40
N GLY A 18 3.74 -14.61 -5.79
CA GLY A 18 3.46 -13.99 -4.49
C GLY A 18 2.25 -13.05 -4.54
N SER A 19 2.13 -12.25 -5.61
CA SER A 19 0.97 -11.36 -5.82
C SER A 19 -0.31 -12.15 -6.09
N ALA A 20 -0.23 -13.15 -6.98
CA ALA A 20 -1.37 -13.97 -7.37
C ALA A 20 -1.92 -14.76 -6.17
N MET A 21 -1.04 -15.33 -5.35
CA MET A 21 -1.44 -16.06 -4.16
C MET A 21 -2.06 -15.13 -3.10
N GLY A 22 -1.54 -13.90 -2.94
CA GLY A 22 -2.18 -12.89 -2.08
C GLY A 22 -3.60 -12.52 -2.54
N GLN A 23 -3.79 -12.36 -3.86
CA GLN A 23 -5.12 -12.12 -4.44
C GLN A 23 -6.04 -13.33 -4.35
N LEU A 24 -5.52 -14.56 -4.49
CA LEU A 24 -6.28 -15.79 -4.29
C LEU A 24 -6.76 -15.93 -2.84
N LEU A 25 -5.91 -15.60 -1.86
CA LEU A 25 -6.32 -15.59 -0.45
C LEU A 25 -7.49 -14.63 -0.21
N LEU A 26 -7.43 -13.42 -0.77
CA LEU A 26 -8.53 -12.46 -0.70
C LEU A 26 -9.80 -13.01 -1.37
N ALA A 27 -9.66 -13.59 -2.57
CA ALA A 27 -10.79 -14.16 -3.31
C ALA A 27 -11.47 -15.32 -2.55
N LEU A 28 -10.68 -16.19 -1.91
CA LEU A 28 -11.20 -17.29 -1.09
C LEU A 28 -11.81 -16.80 0.23
N ALA A 29 -11.35 -15.66 0.75
CA ALA A 29 -11.93 -15.02 1.93
C ALA A 29 -13.25 -14.29 1.61
N LEU A 30 -13.54 -13.96 0.35
CA LEU A 30 -14.77 -13.27 -0.05
C LEU A 30 -16.06 -13.89 0.49
N PRO A 31 -16.33 -15.21 0.38
CA PRO A 31 -17.57 -15.79 0.92
C PRO A 31 -17.70 -15.62 2.43
N LEU A 32 -16.59 -15.69 3.18
CA LEU A 32 -16.58 -15.48 4.62
C LEU A 32 -16.78 -14.00 4.97
N LEU A 33 -16.06 -13.11 4.28
CA LEU A 33 -16.16 -11.66 4.48
C LEU A 33 -17.54 -11.13 4.08
N ALA A 34 -18.15 -11.66 3.01
CA ALA A 34 -19.49 -11.27 2.56
C ALA A 34 -20.59 -11.65 3.56
N HIS A 35 -20.33 -12.60 4.46
CA HIS A 35 -21.24 -12.91 5.56
C HIS A 35 -21.06 -11.98 6.76
N LEU A 36 -19.85 -11.45 6.96
CA LEU A 36 -19.49 -10.58 8.09
C LEU A 36 -19.74 -9.08 7.80
N TYR A 37 -19.76 -8.66 6.54
CA TYR A 37 -19.82 -7.27 6.12
C TYR A 37 -21.01 -6.96 5.22
N THR A 38 -21.55 -5.75 5.34
CA THR A 38 -22.67 -5.31 4.51
C THR A 38 -22.19 -4.75 3.16
N PRO A 39 -23.03 -4.76 2.11
CA PRO A 39 -22.69 -4.14 0.83
C PRO A 39 -22.31 -2.65 0.95
N ALA A 40 -22.85 -1.93 1.94
CA ALA A 40 -22.52 -0.54 2.22
C ALA A 40 -21.07 -0.36 2.73
N ASP A 41 -20.56 -1.33 3.50
CA ASP A 41 -19.17 -1.35 3.98
C ASP A 41 -18.20 -1.52 2.81
N TYR A 42 -18.53 -2.41 1.86
CA TYR A 42 -17.75 -2.59 0.62
C TYR A 42 -17.76 -1.35 -0.26
N GLY A 43 -18.89 -0.64 -0.36
CA GLY A 43 -18.95 0.64 -1.08
C GLY A 43 -18.02 1.69 -0.47
N THR A 44 -17.99 1.77 0.86
CA THR A 44 -17.09 2.68 1.60
C THR A 44 -15.62 2.32 1.35
N LEU A 45 -15.27 1.03 1.40
CA LEU A 45 -13.92 0.55 1.10
C LEU A 45 -13.50 0.82 -0.34
N ALA A 46 -14.41 0.63 -1.31
CA ALA A 46 -14.12 0.85 -2.73
C ALA A 46 -13.81 2.32 -3.02
N VAL A 47 -14.61 3.24 -2.49
CA VAL A 47 -14.39 4.69 -2.61
C VAL A 47 -13.08 5.09 -1.93
N TYR A 48 -12.84 4.63 -0.71
CA TYR A 48 -11.58 4.87 0.00
C TYR A 48 -10.38 4.38 -0.82
N SER A 49 -10.42 3.15 -1.32
CA SER A 49 -9.34 2.55 -2.09
C SER A 49 -9.05 3.30 -3.38
N ALA A 50 -10.10 3.73 -4.09
CA ALA A 50 -9.98 4.53 -5.31
C ALA A 50 -9.33 5.89 -5.02
N LEU A 51 -9.73 6.56 -3.94
CA LEU A 51 -9.15 7.82 -3.51
C LEU A 51 -7.66 7.68 -3.18
N ILE A 52 -7.31 6.67 -2.37
CA ILE A 52 -5.91 6.39 -2.05
C ILE A 52 -5.12 6.08 -3.32
N ALA A 53 -5.64 5.29 -4.26
CA ALA A 53 -4.93 4.96 -5.49
C ALA A 53 -4.60 6.20 -6.33
N VAL A 54 -5.57 7.12 -6.49
CA VAL A 54 -5.35 8.39 -7.20
C VAL A 54 -4.36 9.28 -6.43
N LEU A 55 -4.55 9.43 -5.13
CA LEU A 55 -3.69 10.26 -4.29
C LEU A 55 -2.25 9.75 -4.25
N VAL A 56 -2.03 8.44 -4.21
CA VAL A 56 -0.68 7.85 -4.21
C VAL A 56 0.06 8.20 -5.50
N VAL A 57 -0.62 8.09 -6.65
CA VAL A 57 -0.02 8.47 -7.96
C VAL A 57 0.33 9.95 -8.00
N LEU A 58 -0.52 10.82 -7.44
CA LEU A 58 -0.28 12.26 -7.37
C LEU A 58 0.82 12.60 -6.35
N ALA A 59 0.81 11.96 -5.18
CA ALA A 59 1.69 12.26 -4.06
C ALA A 59 3.10 11.76 -4.25
N SER A 60 3.28 10.73 -5.05
CA SER A 60 4.60 10.24 -5.38
C SER A 60 5.23 11.03 -6.53
N LEU A 61 4.43 11.81 -7.30
CA LEU A 61 4.82 12.49 -8.54
C LEU A 61 5.57 11.57 -9.53
N ARG A 62 5.46 10.25 -9.33
CA ARG A 62 6.25 9.20 -9.99
C ARG A 62 7.77 9.29 -9.76
N TYR A 63 8.25 10.06 -8.78
CA TYR A 63 9.69 10.11 -8.42
C TYR A 63 10.20 8.76 -7.94
N GLU A 64 9.33 7.92 -7.38
CA GLU A 64 9.66 6.55 -7.01
C GLU A 64 10.08 5.70 -8.23
N MET A 65 9.60 6.02 -9.44
CA MET A 65 10.04 5.35 -10.66
C MET A 65 11.44 5.77 -11.10
N ALA A 66 11.94 6.90 -10.59
CA ALA A 66 13.30 7.35 -10.81
C ALA A 66 14.31 6.70 -9.86
N ILE A 67 13.87 6.09 -8.75
CA ILE A 67 14.77 5.42 -7.77
C ILE A 67 15.70 4.38 -8.42
N PRO A 68 15.26 3.54 -9.40
CA PRO A 68 16.13 2.56 -10.03
C PRO A 68 17.08 3.13 -11.09
N LEU A 69 16.94 4.40 -11.47
CA LEU A 69 17.65 5.00 -12.61
C LEU A 69 19.12 5.36 -12.34
N PRO A 70 19.50 5.89 -11.16
CA PRO A 70 20.90 6.21 -10.86
C PRO A 70 21.75 4.96 -10.70
N GLU A 71 22.95 4.99 -11.28
CA GLU A 71 23.98 3.97 -11.09
C GLU A 71 24.55 4.03 -9.66
N ASP A 72 24.65 5.22 -9.07
CA ASP A 72 25.18 5.44 -7.73
C ASP A 72 24.16 5.19 -6.61
N ASP A 73 24.57 4.42 -5.59
CA ASP A 73 23.75 4.14 -4.41
C ASP A 73 23.42 5.38 -3.57
N THR A 74 24.32 6.36 -3.54
CA THR A 74 24.11 7.64 -2.84
C THR A 74 23.05 8.50 -3.52
N ALA A 75 23.05 8.55 -4.85
CA ALA A 75 22.06 9.28 -5.64
C ALA A 75 20.66 8.67 -5.48
N ALA A 76 20.55 7.34 -5.50
CA ALA A 76 19.28 6.67 -5.29
C ALA A 76 18.77 6.81 -3.84
N ALA A 77 19.66 6.82 -2.84
CA ALA A 77 19.27 7.09 -1.46
C ALA A 77 18.73 8.52 -1.29
N SER A 78 19.36 9.51 -1.95
CA SER A 78 18.86 10.89 -2.00
C SER A 78 17.49 10.99 -2.66
N LEU A 79 17.25 10.27 -3.76
CA LEU A 79 15.93 10.18 -4.39
C LEU A 79 14.88 9.53 -3.47
N LEU A 80 15.27 8.51 -2.72
CA LEU A 80 14.38 7.87 -1.75
C LEU A 80 13.97 8.86 -0.65
N VAL A 81 14.93 9.60 -0.07
CA VAL A 81 14.67 10.64 0.93
C VAL A 81 13.79 11.75 0.35
N LEU A 82 14.05 12.20 -0.88
CA LEU A 82 13.23 13.19 -1.56
C LEU A 82 11.79 12.69 -1.75
N THR A 83 11.62 11.44 -2.17
CA THR A 83 10.29 10.80 -2.34
C THR A 83 9.53 10.77 -1.02
N PHE A 84 10.19 10.43 0.10
CA PHE A 84 9.57 10.49 1.43
C PHE A 84 9.21 11.92 1.84
N GLY A 85 10.04 12.91 1.52
CA GLY A 85 9.76 14.32 1.77
C GLY A 85 8.53 14.83 1.02
N ILE A 86 8.42 14.52 -0.27
CA ILE A 86 7.26 14.86 -1.11
C ILE A 86 6.00 14.16 -0.56
N LEU A 87 6.12 12.88 -0.21
CA LEU A 87 5.02 12.10 0.35
C LEU A 87 4.51 12.70 1.67
N ALA A 88 5.42 13.13 2.55
CA ALA A 88 5.05 13.80 3.80
C ALA A 88 4.37 15.15 3.53
N ALA A 89 4.89 15.94 2.59
CA ALA A 89 4.28 17.21 2.20
C ALA A 89 2.86 17.00 1.62
N MET A 90 2.66 15.99 0.78
CA MET A 90 1.32 15.69 0.26
C MET A 90 0.39 15.12 1.30
N ALA A 91 0.88 14.30 2.23
CA ALA A 91 0.07 13.86 3.36
C ALA A 91 -0.40 15.04 4.22
N ALA A 92 0.46 16.03 4.45
CA ALA A 92 0.08 17.26 5.15
C ALA A 92 -0.95 18.08 4.35
N LEU A 93 -0.75 18.26 3.04
CA LEU A 93 -1.70 18.96 2.17
C LEU A 93 -3.07 18.26 2.13
N VAL A 94 -3.09 16.94 1.97
CA VAL A 94 -4.32 16.14 1.97
C VAL A 94 -5.01 16.21 3.34
N SER A 95 -4.25 16.18 4.44
CA SER A 95 -4.81 16.36 5.79
C SER A 95 -5.48 17.73 5.94
N LEU A 96 -4.85 18.78 5.42
CA LEU A 96 -5.40 20.13 5.45
C LEU A 96 -6.67 20.24 4.59
N LEU A 97 -6.68 19.65 3.38
CA LEU A 97 -7.85 19.62 2.51
C LEU A 97 -9.00 18.83 3.13
N VAL A 98 -8.70 17.69 3.78
CA VAL A 98 -9.71 16.92 4.53
C VAL A 98 -10.29 17.75 5.67
N TRP A 99 -9.47 18.51 6.39
CA TRP A 99 -9.94 19.36 7.48
C TRP A 99 -10.82 20.52 6.99
N LEU A 100 -10.47 21.15 5.87
CA LEU A 100 -11.20 22.30 5.32
C LEU A 100 -12.44 21.91 4.49
N LEU A 101 -12.34 20.85 3.68
CA LEU A 101 -13.35 20.47 2.68
C LEU A 101 -14.04 19.13 2.99
N GLY A 102 -13.72 18.48 4.10
CA GLY A 102 -14.20 17.12 4.41
C GLY A 102 -15.71 16.94 4.33
N ASP A 103 -16.48 17.89 4.89
CA ASP A 103 -17.94 17.84 4.85
C ASP A 103 -18.51 18.08 3.44
N SER A 104 -17.90 18.98 2.67
CA SER A 104 -18.29 19.22 1.27
C SER A 104 -17.95 18.03 0.38
N PHE A 105 -16.82 17.38 0.63
CA PHE A 105 -16.37 16.19 -0.09
C PHE A 105 -17.33 15.02 0.11
N VAL A 106 -17.75 14.77 1.36
CA VAL A 106 -18.74 13.72 1.68
C VAL A 106 -20.08 13.98 0.98
N ALA A 107 -20.50 15.24 0.87
CA ALA A 107 -21.73 15.62 0.18
C ALA A 107 -21.66 15.35 -1.33
N VAL A 108 -20.51 15.60 -1.97
CA VAL A 108 -20.29 15.35 -3.41
C VAL A 108 -20.21 13.85 -3.71
N VAL A 109 -19.50 13.10 -2.87
CA VAL A 109 -19.28 11.66 -3.06
C VAL A 109 -20.53 10.83 -2.69
N LYS A 110 -21.50 11.41 -1.98
CA LYS A 110 -22.77 10.78 -1.57
C LYS A 110 -22.58 9.49 -0.76
N VAL A 111 -21.46 9.37 -0.04
CA VAL A 111 -21.17 8.25 0.86
C VAL A 111 -21.02 8.79 2.29
N PRO A 112 -22.14 8.96 3.02
CA PRO A 112 -22.13 9.55 4.36
C PRO A 112 -21.37 8.69 5.38
N THR A 113 -21.27 7.38 5.15
CA THR A 113 -20.44 6.46 5.94
C THR A 113 -18.95 6.78 5.87
N LEU A 114 -18.47 7.54 4.87
CA LEU A 114 -17.05 7.89 4.73
C LEU A 114 -16.59 8.99 5.71
N ARG A 115 -17.53 9.78 6.25
CA ARG A 115 -17.25 10.96 7.10
C ARG A 115 -16.33 10.67 8.29
N PRO A 116 -16.55 9.64 9.12
CA PRO A 116 -15.65 9.30 10.22
C PRO A 116 -14.32 8.70 9.77
N TYR A 117 -14.11 8.39 8.48
CA TYR A 117 -12.90 7.75 7.95
C TYR A 117 -11.99 8.70 7.16
N LEU A 118 -12.37 9.97 7.02
CA LEU A 118 -11.56 10.94 6.27
C LEU A 118 -10.15 11.12 6.85
N TRP A 119 -10.00 10.99 8.18
CA TRP A 119 -8.68 11.05 8.83
C TRP A 119 -7.77 9.86 8.47
N LEU A 120 -8.35 8.75 7.99
CA LEU A 120 -7.61 7.57 7.56
C LEU A 120 -7.00 7.75 6.16
N ILE A 121 -7.43 8.76 5.39
CA ILE A 121 -6.94 9.05 4.04
C ILE A 121 -5.45 9.45 4.06
N PRO A 122 -5.02 10.48 4.80
CA PRO A 122 -3.60 10.86 4.82
C PRO A 122 -2.70 9.76 5.38
N LEU A 123 -3.19 8.97 6.34
CA LEU A 123 -2.44 7.84 6.89
C LEU A 123 -2.30 6.70 5.87
N GLY A 124 -3.36 6.39 5.13
CA GLY A 124 -3.34 5.45 4.01
C GLY A 124 -2.41 5.89 2.88
N LEU A 125 -2.38 7.19 2.59
CA LEU A 125 -1.48 7.79 1.60
C LEU A 125 -0.01 7.60 1.99
N LEU A 126 0.34 7.89 3.25
CA LEU A 126 1.69 7.67 3.77
C LEU A 126 2.09 6.20 3.71
N GLY A 127 1.24 5.29 4.19
CA GLY A 127 1.52 3.86 4.19
C GLY A 127 1.69 3.29 2.79
N ALA A 128 0.78 3.62 1.88
CA ALA A 128 0.82 3.16 0.49
C ALA A 128 1.99 3.75 -0.30
N GLY A 129 2.23 5.06 -0.18
CA GLY A 129 3.35 5.73 -0.84
C GLY A 129 4.71 5.24 -0.33
N ALA A 130 4.85 5.04 0.99
CA ALA A 130 6.06 4.48 1.59
C ALA A 130 6.33 3.06 1.09
N TYR A 131 5.29 2.20 1.08
CA TYR A 131 5.39 0.85 0.54
C TYR A 131 5.81 0.86 -0.94
N GLN A 132 5.28 1.78 -1.74
CA GLN A 132 5.62 1.90 -3.15
C GLN A 132 7.07 2.33 -3.35
N ALA A 133 7.55 3.36 -2.65
CA ALA A 133 8.94 3.82 -2.71
C ALA A 133 9.93 2.70 -2.29
N LEU A 134 9.64 2.00 -1.20
CA LEU A 134 10.44 0.87 -0.72
C LEU A 134 10.39 -0.33 -1.67
N SER A 135 9.27 -0.55 -2.35
CA SER A 135 9.15 -1.59 -3.38
C SER A 135 10.07 -1.29 -4.56
N TYR A 136 10.14 -0.04 -5.03
CA TYR A 136 11.07 0.36 -6.08
C TYR A 136 12.54 0.25 -5.65
N TRP A 137 12.85 0.57 -4.39
CA TRP A 137 14.18 0.32 -3.81
C TRP A 137 14.54 -1.18 -3.80
N ALA A 138 13.62 -2.05 -3.38
CA ALA A 138 13.81 -3.50 -3.37
C ALA A 138 14.00 -4.06 -4.80
N ILE A 139 13.28 -3.52 -5.79
CA ILE A 139 13.44 -3.88 -7.21
C ILE A 139 14.85 -3.50 -7.70
N ARG A 140 15.34 -2.29 -7.37
CA ARG A 140 16.71 -1.84 -7.70
C ARG A 140 17.76 -2.79 -7.14
N ARG A 141 17.61 -3.21 -5.88
CA ARG A 141 18.50 -4.16 -5.20
C ARG A 141 18.29 -5.63 -5.61
N ARG A 142 17.39 -5.91 -6.56
CA ARG A 142 17.01 -7.26 -7.01
C ARG A 142 16.51 -8.17 -5.86
N ALA A 143 15.98 -7.59 -4.79
CA ALA A 143 15.46 -8.29 -3.60
C ALA A 143 14.04 -8.86 -3.84
N PHE A 144 13.82 -9.49 -4.99
CA PHE A 144 12.49 -9.94 -5.43
C PHE A 144 11.86 -10.98 -4.49
N GLY A 145 12.66 -11.84 -3.87
CA GLY A 145 12.15 -12.86 -2.93
C GLY A 145 11.61 -12.26 -1.63
N HIS A 146 12.26 -11.21 -1.11
CA HIS A 146 11.76 -10.47 0.03
C HIS A 146 10.49 -9.70 -0.32
N LEU A 147 10.47 -9.04 -1.49
CA LEU A 147 9.29 -8.35 -1.98
C LEU A 147 8.09 -9.31 -2.17
N ALA A 148 8.32 -10.51 -2.68
CA ALA A 148 7.30 -11.54 -2.84
C ALA A 148 6.74 -12.01 -1.48
N ARG A 149 7.62 -12.26 -0.49
CA ARG A 149 7.20 -12.60 0.89
C ARG A 149 6.37 -11.49 1.53
N THR A 150 6.75 -10.23 1.32
CA THR A 150 6.00 -9.09 1.86
C THR A 150 4.61 -8.99 1.22
N ARG A 151 4.48 -9.19 -0.10
CA ARG A 151 3.17 -9.20 -0.79
C ARG A 151 2.25 -10.32 -0.31
N LEU A 152 2.81 -11.52 -0.11
CA LEU A 152 2.10 -12.65 0.47
C LEU A 152 1.64 -12.34 1.90
N GLY A 153 2.54 -11.83 2.73
CA GLY A 153 2.25 -11.44 4.11
C GLY A 153 1.22 -10.30 4.20
N GLN A 154 1.22 -9.37 3.25
CA GLN A 154 0.20 -8.33 3.14
C GLN A 154 -1.18 -8.92 2.86
N GLY A 155 -1.30 -9.81 1.86
CA GLY A 155 -2.59 -10.45 1.56
C GLY A 155 -3.10 -11.29 2.73
N ALA A 156 -2.22 -12.09 3.35
CA ALA A 156 -2.58 -12.90 4.51
C ALA A 156 -2.94 -12.05 5.74
N GLY A 157 -2.13 -11.03 6.05
CA GLY A 157 -2.37 -10.11 7.16
C GLY A 157 -3.66 -9.33 6.97
N GLN A 158 -3.91 -8.84 5.76
CA GLN A 158 -5.15 -8.17 5.40
C GLN A 158 -6.36 -9.08 5.66
N VAL A 159 -6.35 -10.32 5.14
CA VAL A 159 -7.44 -11.28 5.38
C VAL A 159 -7.63 -11.56 6.88
N VAL A 160 -6.56 -11.83 7.61
CA VAL A 160 -6.62 -12.13 9.05
C VAL A 160 -7.20 -10.94 9.83
N THR A 161 -6.73 -9.72 9.58
CA THR A 161 -7.23 -8.52 10.26
C THR A 161 -8.68 -8.22 9.87
N GLN A 162 -9.06 -8.39 8.60
CA GLN A 162 -10.44 -8.22 8.14
C GLN A 162 -11.38 -9.26 8.77
N VAL A 163 -10.98 -10.53 8.85
CA VAL A 163 -11.79 -11.58 9.49
C VAL A 163 -11.90 -11.31 11.00
N ALA A 164 -10.80 -10.99 11.68
CA ALA A 164 -10.81 -10.71 13.12
C ALA A 164 -11.68 -9.48 13.45
N ALA A 165 -11.60 -8.42 12.64
CA ALA A 165 -12.41 -7.23 12.82
C ALA A 165 -13.88 -7.44 12.44
N GLY A 166 -14.17 -8.32 11.47
CA GLY A 166 -15.52 -8.73 11.12
C GLY A 166 -16.19 -9.51 12.24
N ILE A 167 -15.46 -10.44 12.88
CA ILE A 167 -15.96 -11.21 14.05
C ILE A 167 -16.18 -10.28 15.26
N ALA A 168 -15.34 -9.26 15.44
CA ALA A 168 -15.49 -8.26 16.50
C ALA A 168 -16.66 -7.28 16.26
N GLY A 169 -17.39 -7.40 15.15
CA GLY A 169 -18.50 -6.52 14.81
C GLY A 169 -18.06 -5.09 14.44
N ALA A 170 -16.78 -4.91 14.09
CA ALA A 170 -16.20 -3.59 13.89
C ALA A 170 -16.65 -2.90 12.60
N GLY A 171 -17.39 -3.56 11.69
CA GLY A 171 -17.94 -2.96 10.45
C GLY A 171 -16.88 -2.40 9.50
N ALA A 172 -17.24 -1.41 8.66
CA ALA A 172 -16.32 -0.67 7.77
C ALA A 172 -14.93 -0.30 8.35
N PRO A 173 -14.77 0.13 9.62
CA PRO A 173 -13.46 0.46 10.19
C PRO A 173 -12.52 -0.73 10.24
N GLY A 174 -13.04 -1.94 10.47
CA GLY A 174 -12.24 -3.17 10.48
C GLY A 174 -11.59 -3.47 9.13
N LEU A 175 -12.32 -3.25 8.05
CA LEU A 175 -11.83 -3.43 6.68
C LEU A 175 -10.72 -2.43 6.33
N LEU A 176 -10.92 -1.18 6.70
CA LEU A 176 -10.02 -0.07 6.41
C LEU A 176 -8.73 -0.14 7.24
N ILE A 177 -8.85 -0.45 8.54
CA ILE A 177 -7.71 -0.64 9.44
C ILE A 177 -6.92 -1.89 9.01
N GLY A 178 -7.58 -2.96 8.57
CA GLY A 178 -6.92 -4.15 8.05
C GLY A 178 -6.07 -3.88 6.81
N ASP A 179 -6.58 -3.10 5.85
CA ASP A 179 -5.81 -2.66 4.67
C ASP A 179 -4.63 -1.77 5.09
N LEU A 180 -4.85 -0.83 6.00
CA LEU A 180 -3.81 0.07 6.48
C LEU A 180 -2.68 -0.68 7.22
N VAL A 181 -3.04 -1.58 8.15
CA VAL A 181 -2.08 -2.40 8.90
C VAL A 181 -1.29 -3.29 7.96
N GLY A 182 -1.92 -3.89 6.94
CA GLY A 182 -1.22 -4.64 5.91
C GLY A 182 -0.20 -3.77 5.17
N ARG A 183 -0.60 -2.59 4.71
CA ARG A 183 0.29 -1.66 3.99
C ARG A 183 1.47 -1.19 4.84
N VAL A 184 1.21 -0.81 6.10
CA VAL A 184 2.23 -0.35 7.05
C VAL A 184 3.17 -1.47 7.48
N ALA A 185 2.66 -2.66 7.80
CA ALA A 185 3.49 -3.81 8.16
C ALA A 185 4.39 -4.24 7.00
N GLY A 186 3.87 -4.20 5.77
CA GLY A 186 4.67 -4.46 4.58
C GLY A 186 5.74 -3.40 4.32
N ALA A 187 5.41 -2.13 4.52
CA ALA A 187 6.39 -1.03 4.43
C ALA A 187 7.48 -1.17 5.49
N GLY A 188 7.11 -1.46 6.75
CA GLY A 188 8.06 -1.67 7.84
C GLY A 188 9.01 -2.84 7.56
N GLY A 189 8.51 -3.97 7.06
CA GLY A 189 9.33 -5.12 6.68
C GLY A 189 10.34 -4.79 5.58
N LEU A 190 9.93 -4.02 4.57
CA LEU A 190 10.84 -3.57 3.50
C LEU A 190 11.83 -2.50 3.98
N ALA A 191 11.42 -1.59 4.87
CA ALA A 191 12.28 -0.56 5.45
C ALA A 191 13.38 -1.18 6.33
N LEU A 192 13.05 -2.19 7.15
CA LEU A 192 14.00 -2.95 7.96
C LEU A 192 15.04 -3.67 7.11
N LEU A 193 14.65 -4.19 5.94
CA LEU A 193 15.56 -4.76 4.95
C LEU A 193 16.48 -3.68 4.34
N ALA A 194 15.91 -2.55 3.93
CA ALA A 194 16.68 -1.44 3.40
C ALA A 194 17.69 -0.88 4.42
N TRP A 195 17.36 -0.89 5.72
CA TRP A 195 18.26 -0.49 6.80
C TRP A 195 19.32 -1.53 7.14
N ARG A 196 19.00 -2.82 7.15
CA ARG A 196 19.99 -3.89 7.39
C ARG A 196 21.03 -4.02 6.27
N GLU A 197 20.68 -3.57 5.09
CA GLU A 197 21.52 -3.68 3.90
C GLU A 197 22.31 -2.39 3.57
N ARG A 198 22.34 -1.40 4.46
CA ARG A 198 23.24 -0.24 4.30
C ARG A 198 24.68 -0.73 4.21
N PRO A 199 25.41 -0.47 3.11
CA PRO A 199 26.85 -0.66 3.10
C PRO A 199 27.45 0.32 4.12
N ALA A 200 28.35 -0.20 4.94
CA ALA A 200 29.23 0.61 5.78
C ALA A 200 30.08 1.56 4.92
#